data_AF-A0A352JZ49-F1
#
_entry.id   AF-A0A352JZ49-F1
#
_cell.length_a   1.000
_cell.length_b   1.000
_cell.length_c   1.000
_cell.angle_alpha   90.00
_cell.angle_beta   90.00
_cell.angle_gamma   90.00
#
_symmetry.space_group_name_H-M   'P 1'
#
loop_
_entity.id
_entity.type
_entity.pdbx_description
1 polymer ?
#
loop_
_entity_poly.entity_id
_entity_poly.type
_entity_poly.pdbx_seq_one_letter_code
_entity_poly.pdbx_strand_id
1 'polypeptide(L)'
;MGSQSMNQLKFWVAVGLGSGLSPKAPGTTGTLGILPLLIVVWDASFFVWGLGFVALCALSIWSIPEAGRRLGEPDHGQIVIDEWAGMWLAAFGINAFTEASVGIGLVVGFIGFRVFDIAKPWAVSWCEKHLPGAWGVLMDDVVAGGYVLILALVFGMLSGHSG
;
A
#
# COMPACT_ATOMS: atom_id res chain seq x y z
N MET A 1 25.20 -15.58 -13.15
CA MET A 1 25.02 -15.30 -11.70
C MET A 1 24.16 -14.08 -11.42
N GLY A 2 24.29 -12.95 -12.15
CA GLY A 2 23.53 -11.72 -11.87
C GLY A 2 21.99 -11.80 -12.04
N SER A 3 21.47 -12.55 -13.02
CA SER A 3 20.02 -12.62 -13.27
C SER A 3 19.23 -13.36 -12.19
N GLN A 4 19.80 -14.44 -11.63
CA GLN A 4 19.15 -15.21 -10.56
C GLN A 4 19.09 -14.42 -9.25
N SER A 5 20.18 -13.74 -8.87
CA SER A 5 20.19 -12.88 -7.68
C SER A 5 19.20 -11.72 -7.81
N MET A 6 19.10 -11.12 -9.00
CA MET A 6 18.12 -10.06 -9.27
C MET A 6 16.68 -10.55 -9.14
N ASN A 7 16.38 -11.74 -9.68
CA ASN A 7 15.06 -12.35 -9.59
C ASN A 7 14.69 -12.69 -8.13
N GLN A 8 15.66 -13.13 -7.33
CA GLN A 8 15.46 -13.34 -5.89
C GLN A 8 15.14 -12.02 -5.19
N LEU A 9 15.87 -10.95 -5.48
CA LEU A 9 15.62 -9.64 -4.90
C LEU A 9 14.21 -9.13 -5.22
N LYS A 10 13.78 -9.22 -6.48
CA LYS A 10 12.42 -8.87 -6.89
C LYS A 10 11.37 -9.64 -6.08
N PHE A 11 11.54 -10.95 -5.94
CA PHE A 11 10.62 -11.76 -5.16
C PHE A 11 10.52 -11.29 -3.70
N TRP A 12 11.66 -11.09 -3.04
CA TRP A 12 11.70 -10.61 -1.65
C TRP A 12 11.07 -9.23 -1.46
N VAL A 13 11.25 -8.33 -2.43
CA VAL A 13 10.58 -7.02 -2.43
C VAL A 13 9.07 -7.19 -2.58
N ALA A 14 8.61 -7.99 -3.54
CA ALA A 14 7.19 -8.20 -3.79
C ALA A 14 6.44 -8.76 -2.57
N VAL A 15 7.07 -9.67 -1.81
CA VAL A 15 6.48 -10.27 -0.61
C VAL A 15 6.72 -9.46 0.67
N GLY A 16 7.06 -8.17 0.54
CA GLY A 16 7.24 -7.25 1.66
C GLY A 16 8.33 -7.69 2.63
N LEU A 17 9.47 -8.14 2.10
CA LEU A 17 10.62 -8.65 2.85
C LEU A 17 10.28 -9.82 3.79
N GLY A 18 9.26 -10.61 3.44
CA GLY A 18 8.81 -11.78 4.19
C GLY A 18 7.52 -11.57 4.99
N SER A 19 7.01 -10.34 5.09
CA SER A 19 5.74 -10.05 5.77
C SER A 19 4.53 -10.72 5.10
N GLY A 20 4.57 -10.87 3.77
CA GLY A 20 3.55 -11.58 2.99
C GLY A 20 3.66 -13.11 3.05
N LEU A 21 4.70 -13.69 3.65
CA LEU A 21 4.90 -15.15 3.70
C LEU A 21 4.17 -15.85 4.86
N SER A 22 3.30 -15.14 5.59
CA SER A 22 2.57 -15.72 6.71
C SER A 22 1.59 -16.81 6.25
N PRO A 23 1.58 -17.99 6.88
CA PRO A 23 0.72 -19.10 6.47
C PRO A 23 -0.77 -18.92 6.84
N LYS A 24 -1.12 -17.94 7.70
CA LYS A 24 -2.49 -17.78 8.22
C LYS A 24 -3.27 -16.61 7.64
N ALA A 25 -2.60 -15.49 7.41
CA ALA A 25 -3.23 -14.25 6.95
C ALA A 25 -2.19 -13.39 6.22
N PRO A 26 -1.70 -13.83 5.05
CA PRO A 26 -0.58 -13.22 4.37
C PRO A 26 -0.83 -11.75 4.00
N GLY A 27 -2.05 -11.37 3.60
CA GLY A 27 -2.42 -9.97 3.39
C GLY A 27 -2.41 -9.13 4.69
N THR A 28 -2.96 -9.64 5.79
CA THR A 28 -2.94 -8.89 7.06
C THR A 28 -1.52 -8.70 7.59
N THR A 29 -0.70 -9.75 7.64
CA THR A 29 0.69 -9.63 8.10
C THR A 29 1.55 -8.85 7.12
N GLY A 30 1.23 -8.93 5.82
CA GLY A 30 1.81 -8.17 4.73
C GLY A 30 1.64 -6.68 4.93
N THR A 31 0.39 -6.21 5.01
CA THR A 31 0.07 -4.80 5.27
C THR A 31 0.68 -4.32 6.60
N LEU A 32 0.72 -5.14 7.65
CA LEU A 32 1.38 -4.75 8.91
C LEU A 32 2.89 -4.52 8.75
N GLY A 33 3.52 -5.11 7.74
CA GLY A 33 4.94 -4.97 7.44
C GLY A 33 5.39 -3.55 7.13
N ILE A 34 4.51 -2.68 6.63
CA ILE A 34 4.85 -1.27 6.33
C ILE A 34 4.79 -0.36 7.57
N LEU A 35 4.11 -0.77 8.65
CA LEU A 35 3.87 0.08 9.82
C LEU A 35 5.15 0.63 10.47
N PRO A 36 6.24 -0.15 10.66
CA PRO A 36 7.47 0.38 11.21
C PRO A 36 8.04 1.54 10.40
N LEU A 37 7.93 1.47 9.07
CA LEU A 37 8.39 2.55 8.20
C LEU A 37 7.50 3.78 8.34
N LEU A 38 6.18 3.60 8.43
CA LEU A 38 5.23 4.70 8.63
C LEU A 38 5.42 5.42 9.97
N ILE A 39 5.79 4.70 11.03
CA ILE A 39 6.15 5.31 12.32
C ILE A 39 7.35 6.22 12.15
N VAL A 40 8.38 5.78 11.40
CA VAL A 40 9.60 6.56 11.17
C VAL A 40 9.34 7.80 10.33
N VAL A 41 8.45 7.72 9.34
CA VAL A 41 8.17 8.84 8.44
C VAL A 41 7.01 9.74 8.88
N TRP A 42 6.37 9.46 10.02
CA TRP A 42 5.14 10.16 10.43
C TRP A 42 5.29 11.68 10.47
N ASP A 43 6.39 12.17 11.06
CA ASP A 43 6.70 13.60 11.17
C ASP A 43 7.64 14.10 10.06
N ALA A 44 7.82 13.30 8.99
CA ALA A 44 8.66 13.68 7.88
C ALA A 44 7.98 14.72 6.97
N SER A 45 8.79 15.41 6.17
CA SER A 45 8.25 16.40 5.23
C SER A 45 7.38 15.76 4.14
N PHE A 46 6.47 16.56 3.56
CA PHE A 46 5.68 16.15 2.40
C PHE A 46 6.54 15.57 1.27
N PHE A 47 7.76 16.08 1.08
CA PHE A 47 8.70 15.54 0.09
C PHE A 47 9.09 14.08 0.37
N VAL A 48 9.31 13.72 1.64
CA VAL A 48 9.64 12.33 2.02
C VAL A 48 8.44 11.42 1.79
N TRP A 49 7.23 11.87 2.14
CA TRP A 49 5.99 11.15 1.86
C TRP A 49 5.80 10.91 0.35
N GLY A 50 5.97 11.95 -0.47
CA GLY A 50 5.86 11.85 -1.92
C GLY A 50 6.92 10.94 -2.54
N LEU A 51 8.17 11.05 -2.10
CA LEU A 51 9.26 10.20 -2.58
C LEU A 51 9.04 8.73 -2.19
N GLY A 52 8.60 8.47 -0.96
CA GLY A 52 8.27 7.12 -0.50
C GLY A 52 7.15 6.48 -1.30
N PHE A 53 6.09 7.24 -1.60
CA PHE A 53 4.98 6.76 -2.42
C PHE A 53 5.43 6.39 -3.84
N VAL A 54 6.20 7.27 -4.50
CA VAL A 54 6.76 7.00 -5.84
C VAL A 54 7.69 5.78 -5.81
N ALA A 55 8.52 5.65 -4.78
CA ALA A 55 9.41 4.52 -4.62
C ALA A 55 8.63 3.20 -4.46
N LEU A 56 7.59 3.16 -3.61
CA LEU A 56 6.76 1.97 -3.42
C LEU A 56 6.01 1.58 -4.70
N CYS A 57 5.46 2.55 -5.44
CA CYS A 57 4.85 2.29 -6.75
C CYS A 57 5.86 1.69 -7.75
N ALA A 58 7.05 2.29 -7.85
CA ALA A 58 8.10 1.80 -8.74
C ALA A 58 8.58 0.38 -8.36
N LEU A 59 8.76 0.12 -7.07
CA LEU A 59 9.12 -1.21 -6.55
C LEU A 59 8.03 -2.23 -6.86
N SER A 60 6.75 -1.87 -6.74
CA SER A 60 5.62 -2.73 -7.05
C SER A 60 5.64 -3.16 -8.52
N ILE A 61 5.67 -2.20 -9.45
CA ILE A 61 5.70 -2.47 -10.90
C ILE A 61 6.92 -3.33 -11.29
N TRP A 62 8.06 -3.09 -10.65
CA TRP A 62 9.30 -3.81 -10.93
C TRP A 62 9.35 -5.24 -10.39
N SER A 63 8.68 -5.51 -9.26
CA SER A 63 8.80 -6.77 -8.50
C SER A 63 7.62 -7.73 -8.69
N ILE A 64 6.39 -7.23 -8.80
CA ILE A 64 5.16 -8.04 -8.94
C ILE A 64 5.23 -9.06 -10.08
N PRO A 65 5.71 -8.73 -11.31
CA PRO A 65 5.72 -9.69 -12.40
C PRO A 65 6.58 -10.94 -12.12
N GLU A 66 7.69 -10.79 -11.40
CA GLU A 66 8.54 -11.93 -11.04
C GLU A 66 7.92 -12.76 -9.92
N ALA A 67 7.26 -12.14 -8.94
CA ALA A 67 6.55 -12.86 -7.90
C ALA A 67 5.35 -13.62 -8.45
N GLY A 68 4.54 -13.00 -9.30
CA GLY A 68 3.42 -13.67 -9.95
C GLY A 68 3.86 -14.86 -10.80
N ARG A 69 4.99 -14.76 -11.51
CA ARG A 69 5.58 -15.90 -12.24
C ARG A 69 6.00 -17.05 -11.32
N ARG A 70 6.51 -16.75 -10.12
CA ARG A 70 6.97 -17.75 -9.14
C ARG A 70 5.82 -18.41 -8.38
N LEU A 71 4.81 -17.63 -8.04
CA LEU A 71 3.65 -18.06 -7.26
C LEU A 71 2.54 -18.65 -8.15
N GLY A 72 2.62 -18.44 -9.47
CA GLY A 72 1.67 -18.97 -10.45
C GLY A 72 0.43 -18.09 -10.65
N GLU A 73 0.33 -16.97 -9.95
CA GLU A 73 -0.81 -16.06 -9.97
C GLU A 73 -0.32 -14.59 -9.85
N PRO A 74 -0.70 -13.68 -10.76
CA PRO A 74 -0.26 -12.28 -10.74
C PRO A 74 -0.66 -11.48 -9.50
N ASP A 75 -1.80 -11.82 -8.90
CA ASP A 75 -2.38 -11.21 -7.70
C ASP A 75 -2.44 -12.26 -6.56
N HIS A 76 -1.32 -12.92 -6.33
CA HIS A 76 -1.24 -13.91 -5.24
C HIS A 76 -1.16 -13.16 -3.91
N GLY A 77 -1.98 -13.51 -2.92
CA GLY A 77 -2.03 -12.81 -1.63
C GLY A 77 -0.76 -12.85 -0.74
N GLN A 78 0.38 -13.34 -1.25
CA GLN A 78 1.71 -13.17 -0.64
C GLN A 78 2.46 -11.95 -1.19
N ILE A 79 2.02 -11.42 -2.33
CA ILE A 79 2.47 -10.16 -2.91
C ILE A 79 1.75 -9.06 -2.12
N VAL A 80 2.52 -8.17 -1.50
CA VAL A 80 2.01 -7.18 -0.53
C VAL A 80 2.69 -5.82 -0.68
N ILE A 81 3.53 -5.65 -1.69
CA ILE A 81 4.26 -4.39 -1.94
C ILE A 81 3.35 -3.28 -2.50
N ASP A 82 2.34 -3.69 -3.24
CA ASP A 82 1.14 -2.96 -3.63
C ASP A 82 0.34 -2.52 -2.39
N GLU A 83 0.08 -3.44 -1.45
CA GLU A 83 -0.62 -3.09 -0.20
C GLU A 83 0.17 -2.05 0.60
N TRP A 84 1.51 -2.10 0.55
CA TRP A 84 2.37 -1.10 1.18
C TRP A 84 2.19 0.28 0.54
N ALA A 85 2.06 0.36 -0.79
CA ALA A 85 1.81 1.63 -1.49
C ALA A 85 0.42 2.20 -1.15
N GLY A 86 -0.61 1.35 -1.11
CA GLY A 86 -1.97 1.74 -0.70
C GLY A 86 -2.03 2.23 0.75
N MET A 87 -1.46 1.45 1.68
CA MET A 87 -1.38 1.79 3.10
C MET A 87 -0.55 3.07 3.36
N TRP A 88 0.51 3.30 2.58
CA TRP A 88 1.28 4.54 2.61
C TRP A 88 0.42 5.76 2.29
N LEU A 89 -0.39 5.66 1.22
CA LEU A 89 -1.28 6.73 0.81
C LEU A 89 -2.41 6.97 1.83
N ALA A 90 -2.96 5.91 2.42
CA ALA A 90 -3.94 6.00 3.50
C ALA A 90 -3.38 6.70 4.74
N ALA A 91 -2.20 6.30 5.19
CA ALA A 91 -1.52 6.91 6.34
C ALA A 91 -1.18 8.38 6.09
N PHE A 92 -0.71 8.71 4.87
CA PHE A 92 -0.45 10.08 4.47
C PHE A 92 -1.70 10.96 4.60
N GLY A 93 -2.84 10.49 4.09
CA GLY A 93 -4.09 11.25 4.19
C GLY A 93 -4.52 11.53 5.62
N ILE A 94 -4.41 10.53 6.51
CA ILE A 94 -4.71 10.70 7.93
C ILE A 94 -3.75 11.69 8.59
N ASN A 95 -2.45 11.55 8.34
CA ASN A 95 -1.42 12.45 8.89
C ASN A 95 -1.59 13.90 8.40
N ALA A 96 -1.88 14.09 7.11
CA ALA A 96 -1.93 15.42 6.49
C ALA A 96 -3.22 16.19 6.80
N PHE A 97 -4.33 15.50 7.02
CA PHE A 97 -5.66 16.14 7.09
C PHE A 97 -6.39 15.94 8.41
N THR A 98 -5.78 15.29 9.40
CA THR A 98 -6.37 15.09 10.73
C THR A 98 -5.37 15.35 11.85
N GLU A 99 -5.84 15.62 13.07
CA GLU A 99 -4.99 15.75 14.27
C GLU A 99 -4.72 14.40 14.97
N ALA A 100 -4.89 13.28 14.25
CA ALA A 100 -4.66 11.97 14.84
C ALA A 100 -3.17 11.81 15.24
N SER A 101 -2.94 11.38 16.49
CA SER A 101 -1.61 10.93 16.90
C SER A 101 -1.16 9.75 16.05
N VAL A 102 0.15 9.51 15.91
CA VAL A 102 0.70 8.40 15.10
C VAL A 102 0.03 7.06 15.40
N GLY A 103 -0.22 6.73 16.67
CA GLY A 103 -0.85 5.47 17.05
C GLY A 103 -2.29 5.36 16.54
N ILE A 104 -3.11 6.40 16.78
CA ILE A 104 -4.52 6.42 16.33
C ILE A 104 -4.58 6.49 14.81
N GLY A 105 -3.73 7.31 14.20
CA GLY A 105 -3.70 7.53 12.77
C GLY A 105 -3.33 6.27 11.99
N LEU A 106 -2.36 5.50 12.48
CA LEU A 106 -2.01 4.21 11.87
C LEU A 106 -3.14 3.18 12.03
N VAL A 107 -3.82 3.12 13.18
CA VAL A 107 -4.95 2.21 13.39
C VAL A 107 -6.12 2.58 12.47
N VAL A 108 -6.50 3.85 12.43
CA VAL A 108 -7.60 4.34 11.58
C VAL A 108 -7.25 4.15 10.10
N GLY A 109 -6.04 4.52 9.69
CA GLY A 109 -5.55 4.33 8.33
C GLY A 109 -5.56 2.87 7.91
N PHE A 110 -5.09 1.97 8.79
CA PHE A 110 -5.05 0.53 8.53
C PHE A 110 -6.45 -0.07 8.37
N ILE A 111 -7.35 0.24 9.31
CA ILE A 111 -8.72 -0.24 9.25
C ILE A 111 -9.42 0.30 8.01
N GLY A 112 -9.30 1.61 7.75
CA GLY A 112 -9.87 2.25 6.57
C GLY A 112 -9.37 1.63 5.27
N PHE A 113 -8.05 1.46 5.14
CA PHE A 113 -7.43 0.85 3.99
C PHE A 113 -7.94 -0.59 3.77
N ARG A 114 -7.90 -1.44 4.80
CA ARG A 114 -8.38 -2.83 4.68
C ARG A 114 -9.87 -2.92 4.35
N VAL A 115 -10.69 -2.00 4.85
CA VAL A 115 -12.11 -1.94 4.48
C VAL A 115 -12.26 -1.69 2.98
N PHE A 116 -11.53 -0.72 2.40
CA PHE A 116 -11.67 -0.42 0.98
C PHE A 116 -11.01 -1.46 0.06
N ASP A 117 -9.86 -1.98 0.46
CA ASP A 117 -9.18 -3.07 -0.24
C ASP A 117 -10.06 -4.34 -0.29
N ILE A 118 -10.65 -4.75 0.84
CA ILE A 118 -11.51 -5.95 0.88
C ILE A 118 -12.88 -5.69 0.22
N ALA A 119 -13.48 -4.52 0.41
CA ALA A 119 -14.81 -4.22 -0.14
C ALA A 119 -14.80 -3.99 -1.66
N LYS A 120 -13.63 -3.69 -2.24
CA LYS A 120 -13.43 -3.34 -3.66
C LYS A 120 -14.57 -2.48 -4.23
N PRO A 121 -14.73 -1.22 -3.79
CA PRO A 121 -15.71 -0.30 -4.38
C PRO A 121 -15.47 -0.16 -5.89
N TRP A 122 -16.50 0.24 -6.63
CA TRP A 122 -16.56 0.18 -8.09
C TRP A 122 -15.32 0.69 -8.87
N ALA A 123 -14.56 1.67 -8.34
CA ALA A 123 -13.33 2.15 -9.00
C ALA A 123 -12.19 1.12 -8.95
N VAL A 124 -12.06 0.37 -7.86
CA VAL A 124 -11.09 -0.73 -7.71
C VAL A 124 -11.38 -1.82 -8.76
N SER A 125 -12.63 -2.26 -8.84
CA SER A 125 -13.05 -3.26 -9.85
C SER A 125 -12.96 -2.77 -11.30
N TRP A 126 -12.80 -1.46 -11.54
CA TRP A 126 -12.55 -0.92 -12.87
C TRP A 126 -11.07 -1.04 -13.25
N CYS A 127 -10.15 -0.78 -12.31
CA CYS A 127 -8.71 -0.91 -12.49
C CYS A 127 -8.32 -2.36 -12.85
N GLU A 128 -8.76 -3.35 -12.08
CA GLU A 128 -8.59 -4.79 -12.40
C GLU A 128 -9.00 -5.15 -13.84
N LYS A 129 -10.07 -4.54 -14.35
CA LYS A 129 -10.64 -4.88 -15.66
C LYS A 129 -9.94 -4.20 -16.84
N HIS A 130 -9.25 -3.08 -16.62
CA HIS A 130 -8.73 -2.23 -17.70
C HIS A 130 -7.21 -2.06 -17.65
N LEU A 131 -6.55 -2.42 -16.55
CA LEU A 131 -5.10 -2.31 -16.37
C LEU A 131 -4.45 -3.70 -16.33
N PRO A 132 -3.59 -4.05 -17.29
CA PRO A 132 -2.97 -5.36 -17.33
C PRO A 132 -1.79 -5.49 -16.36
N GLY A 133 -1.66 -6.67 -15.75
CA GLY A 133 -0.48 -7.07 -14.98
C GLY A 133 -0.26 -6.26 -13.71
N ALA A 134 0.99 -5.93 -13.41
CA ALA A 134 1.38 -5.26 -12.16
C ALA A 134 0.73 -3.88 -11.95
N TRP A 135 0.28 -3.23 -13.02
CA TRP A 135 -0.44 -1.96 -12.91
C TRP A 135 -1.86 -2.13 -12.37
N GLY A 136 -2.55 -3.21 -12.71
CA GLY A 136 -3.88 -3.50 -12.15
C GLY A 136 -3.76 -3.71 -10.64
N VAL A 137 -2.93 -4.68 -10.26
CA VAL A 137 -2.63 -5.06 -8.88
C VAL A 137 -2.25 -3.83 -8.03
N LEU A 138 -1.27 -3.03 -8.46
CA LEU A 138 -0.88 -1.82 -7.73
C LEU A 138 -2.00 -0.77 -7.65
N MET A 139 -2.74 -0.55 -8.73
CA MET A 139 -3.78 0.50 -8.74
C MET A 139 -4.98 0.15 -7.88
N ASP A 140 -5.27 -1.14 -7.69
CA ASP A 140 -6.35 -1.58 -6.81
C ASP A 140 -6.11 -1.11 -5.37
N ASP A 141 -4.89 -1.32 -4.85
CA ASP A 141 -4.49 -0.87 -3.52
C ASP A 141 -4.28 0.65 -3.42
N VAL A 142 -3.72 1.28 -4.46
CA VAL A 142 -3.55 2.74 -4.49
C VAL A 142 -4.91 3.43 -4.46
N VAL A 143 -5.92 2.91 -5.17
CA VAL A 143 -7.28 3.46 -5.14
C VAL A 143 -7.92 3.24 -3.76
N ALA A 144 -7.72 2.07 -3.14
CA ALA A 144 -8.16 1.82 -1.77
C ALA A 144 -7.55 2.82 -0.77
N GLY A 145 -6.24 3.08 -0.86
CA GLY A 145 -5.56 4.11 -0.07
C GLY A 145 -6.05 5.53 -0.37
N GLY A 146 -6.33 5.81 -1.65
CA GLY A 146 -6.88 7.08 -2.11
C GLY A 146 -8.26 7.38 -1.52
N TYR A 147 -9.11 6.37 -1.34
CA TYR A 147 -10.40 6.53 -0.65
C TYR A 147 -10.22 7.00 0.79
N VAL A 148 -9.29 6.40 1.54
CA VAL A 148 -8.98 6.84 2.91
C VAL A 148 -8.48 8.28 2.92
N LEU A 149 -7.59 8.63 1.99
CA LEU A 149 -7.07 10.00 1.86
C LEU A 149 -8.18 11.01 1.61
N ILE A 150 -9.08 10.74 0.66
CA ILE A 150 -10.20 11.64 0.35
C ILE A 150 -11.13 11.78 1.56
N LEU A 151 -11.41 10.70 2.28
CA LEU A 151 -12.23 10.77 3.49
C LEU A 151 -11.55 11.57 4.60
N ALA A 152 -10.24 11.40 4.80
CA ALA A 152 -9.47 12.19 5.75
C ALA A 152 -9.48 13.68 5.38
N LEU A 153 -9.32 14.00 4.09
CA LEU A 153 -9.41 15.35 3.57
C LEU A 153 -10.78 15.99 3.83
N VAL A 154 -11.86 15.30 3.49
CA VAL A 154 -13.23 15.78 3.72
C VAL A 154 -13.48 15.96 5.21
N PHE A 155 -13.04 15.01 6.05
CA PHE A 155 -13.15 15.13 7.49
C PHE A 155 -12.41 16.35 8.04
N GLY A 156 -11.17 16.60 7.60
CA GLY A 156 -10.40 17.78 7.97
C GLY A 156 -11.09 19.09 7.58
N MET A 157 -11.60 19.17 6.34
CA MET A 157 -12.36 20.34 5.87
C MET A 157 -13.60 20.62 6.72
N LEU A 158 -14.36 19.57 7.09
CA LEU A 158 -15.57 19.70 7.91
C LEU A 158 -15.25 20.05 9.37
N SER A 159 -14.08 19.64 9.87
CA SER A 159 -13.64 19.88 11.24
C SER A 159 -13.03 21.28 11.44
N GLY A 160 -12.91 22.08 10.37
CA GLY A 160 -12.31 23.42 10.42
C GLY A 160 -10.77 23.41 10.41
N HIS A 161 -10.15 22.26 10.10
CA HIS A 161 -8.71 22.13 9.93
C HIS A 161 -8.28 22.65 8.56
N SER A 162 -8.15 23.96 8.44
CA SER A 162 -7.30 24.56 7.41
C SER A 162 -5.84 24.45 7.88
N GLY A 163 -5.08 23.54 7.24
CA GLY A 163 -3.73 23.13 7.64
C GLY A 163 -2.62 24.17 7.51
#